data_AF-A0A950TBE0-F1
#
_entry.id   AF-A0A950TBE0-F1
#
_cell.length_a   1.000
_cell.length_b   1.000
_cell.length_c   1.000
_cell.angle_alpha   90.00
_cell.angle_beta   90.00
_cell.angle_gamma   90.00
#
_symmetry.space_group_name_H-M   'P 1'
#
loop_
_entity.id
_entity.type
_entity.pdbx_description
1 polymer ?
#
loop_
_entity_poly.entity_id
_entity_poly.type
_entity_poly.pdbx_seq_one_letter_code
_entity_poly.pdbx_strand_id
1 'polypeptide(L)'
;MSGLVVAGFMVLVIAIAVLLAIGIFSIRSGLKALPGAASLGLEPVWHKQPKILLGINNIAFAVLLILVGILSIAPNPTIKTTLFVIIIITFIVSIFLVISSILVSLQAAKNLRAKKNN
;
A
#
# COMPACT_ATOMS: atom_id res chain seq x y z
N MET A 1 -11.18 26.12 -16.05
CA MET A 1 -10.29 24.94 -15.99
C MET A 1 -10.13 24.39 -17.40
N SER A 2 -8.92 24.08 -17.84
CA SER A 2 -8.72 23.44 -19.16
C SER A 2 -9.18 21.98 -19.12
N GLY A 3 -9.51 21.40 -20.29
CA GLY A 3 -9.91 19.99 -20.38
C GLY A 3 -8.85 19.02 -19.82
N LEU A 4 -7.56 19.38 -19.91
CA LEU A 4 -6.45 18.64 -19.31
C LEU A 4 -6.54 18.56 -17.78
N VAL A 5 -6.96 19.62 -17.11
CA VAL A 5 -7.11 19.64 -15.65
C VAL A 5 -8.24 18.71 -15.22
N VAL A 6 -9.37 18.73 -15.94
CA VAL A 6 -10.51 17.84 -15.65
C VAL A 6 -10.16 16.38 -15.88
N ALA A 7 -9.47 16.06 -16.98
CA ALA A 7 -8.99 14.71 -17.26
C ALA A 7 -8.03 14.22 -16.16
N GLY A 8 -7.09 15.07 -15.72
CA GLY A 8 -6.18 14.75 -14.62
C GLY A 8 -6.90 14.44 -13.31
N PHE A 9 -7.92 15.23 -12.95
CA PHE A 9 -8.76 14.95 -11.78
C PHE A 9 -9.51 13.63 -11.89
N MET A 10 -10.08 13.30 -13.05
CA MET A 10 -10.77 12.03 -13.24
C MET A 10 -9.83 10.83 -13.10
N VAL A 11 -8.65 10.89 -13.70
CA VAL A 11 -7.63 9.83 -13.56
C VAL A 11 -7.22 9.67 -12.11
N LEU A 12 -7.03 10.76 -11.37
CA LEU A 12 -6.67 10.73 -9.96
C LEU A 12 -7.76 10.07 -9.10
N VAL A 13 -9.03 10.43 -9.32
CA VAL A 13 -10.17 9.81 -8.61
C VAL A 13 -10.27 8.32 -8.89
N ILE A 14 -10.12 7.91 -10.16
CA ILE A 14 -10.14 6.50 -10.56
C ILE A 14 -8.97 5.74 -9.91
N ALA A 15 -7.76 6.30 -9.94
CA ALA A 15 -6.59 5.69 -9.34
C ALA A 15 -6.76 5.48 -7.84
N ILE A 16 -7.29 6.47 -7.12
CA ILE A 16 -7.61 6.36 -5.68
C ILE A 16 -8.61 5.24 -5.44
N ALA A 17 -9.71 5.21 -6.20
CA ALA A 17 -10.74 4.18 -6.05
C ALA A 17 -10.19 2.77 -6.29
N VAL A 18 -9.38 2.58 -7.34
CA VAL A 18 -8.72 1.31 -7.65
C VAL A 18 -7.76 0.89 -6.54
N LEU A 19 -6.91 1.80 -6.06
CA LEU A 19 -5.96 1.52 -4.98
C LEU A 19 -6.68 1.10 -3.68
N LEU A 20 -7.76 1.79 -3.31
CA LEU A 20 -8.57 1.44 -2.15
C LEU A 20 -9.24 0.08 -2.33
N ALA A 21 -9.82 -0.19 -3.50
CA ALA A 21 -10.46 -1.47 -3.80
C ALA A 21 -9.47 -2.64 -3.72
N ILE A 22 -8.31 -2.52 -4.38
CA ILE A 22 -7.25 -3.54 -4.33
C ILE A 22 -6.70 -3.65 -2.91
N GLY A 23 -6.51 -2.54 -2.21
CA GLY A 23 -6.03 -2.51 -0.82
C GLY A 23 -6.93 -3.32 0.12
N ILE A 24 -8.23 -3.02 0.10
CA ILE A 24 -9.24 -3.72 0.90
C ILE A 24 -9.33 -5.20 0.50
N PHE A 25 -9.32 -5.51 -0.80
CA PHE A 25 -9.35 -6.89 -1.28
C PHE A 25 -8.13 -7.69 -0.80
N SER A 26 -6.92 -7.13 -0.90
CA SER A 26 -5.69 -7.77 -0.47
C SER A 26 -5.67 -8.01 1.05
N ILE A 27 -6.13 -7.06 1.86
CA ILE A 27 -6.28 -7.24 3.31
C ILE A 27 -7.27 -8.37 3.61
N ARG A 28 -8.46 -8.35 2.98
CA ARG A 28 -9.47 -9.42 3.17
C ARG A 28 -8.94 -10.79 2.76
N SER A 29 -8.23 -10.87 1.65
CA SER A 29 -7.61 -12.12 1.19
C SER A 29 -6.52 -12.60 2.15
N GLY A 30 -5.71 -11.69 2.68
CA GLY A 30 -4.69 -12.01 3.69
C GLY A 30 -5.28 -12.50 5.01
N LEU A 31 -6.34 -11.84 5.50
CA LEU A 31 -7.05 -12.27 6.71
C LEU A 31 -7.66 -13.67 6.57
N LYS A 32 -8.23 -14.00 5.41
CA LYS A 32 -8.74 -15.34 5.12
C LYS A 32 -7.64 -16.40 5.04
N ALA A 33 -6.42 -16.01 4.68
CA ALA A 33 -5.27 -16.91 4.58
C ALA A 33 -4.54 -17.14 5.90
N LEU A 34 -4.81 -16.32 6.94
CA LEU A 34 -4.14 -16.41 8.24
C LEU A 34 -4.22 -17.78 8.91
N PRO A 35 -5.38 -18.46 8.97
CA PRO A 35 -5.48 -19.79 9.60
C PRO A 35 -4.60 -20.84 8.92
N GLY A 36 -4.32 -20.67 7.62
CA GLY A 36 -3.45 -21.55 6.84
C GLY A 36 -2.00 -21.08 6.72
N ALA A 37 -1.62 -19.94 7.30
CA ALA A 37 -0.32 -19.32 7.08
C ALA A 37 0.85 -20.24 7.43
N ALA A 38 0.78 -20.94 8.57
CA ALA A 38 1.82 -21.88 9.00
C ALA A 38 2.03 -23.02 7.99
N SER A 39 0.96 -23.50 7.35
CA SER A 39 1.04 -24.54 6.32
C SER A 39 1.76 -24.05 5.05
N LEU A 40 1.73 -22.73 4.82
CA LEU A 40 2.37 -22.03 3.69
C LEU A 40 3.79 -21.52 4.04
N GLY A 41 4.36 -21.92 5.18
CA GLY A 41 5.69 -21.46 5.61
C GLY A 41 5.74 -19.98 6.00
N LEU A 42 4.57 -19.38 6.28
CA LEU A 42 4.41 -18.01 6.77
C LEU A 42 4.17 -18.01 8.27
N GLU A 43 4.61 -16.96 8.96
CA GLU A 43 4.22 -16.75 10.35
C GLU A 43 2.71 -16.44 10.43
N PRO A 44 1.95 -17.04 11.37
CA PRO A 44 0.51 -16.82 11.54
C PRO A 44 0.18 -15.47 12.21
N VAL A 45 0.90 -14.42 11.80
CA VAL A 45 0.84 -13.08 12.36
C VAL A 45 0.40 -12.12 11.27
N TRP A 46 -0.72 -11.42 11.49
CA TRP A 46 -1.39 -10.60 10.47
C TRP A 46 -0.49 -9.52 9.86
N HIS A 47 0.32 -8.82 10.66
CA HIS A 47 1.21 -7.77 10.18
C HIS A 47 2.44 -8.30 9.45
N LYS A 48 2.64 -9.63 9.42
CA LYS A 48 3.67 -10.31 8.64
C LYS A 48 3.07 -11.07 7.45
N GLN A 49 1.81 -10.85 7.10
CA GLN A 49 1.22 -11.44 5.91
C GLN A 49 1.48 -10.54 4.69
N PRO A 50 2.12 -11.04 3.60
CA PRO A 50 2.43 -10.23 2.42
C PRO A 50 1.20 -9.54 1.82
N LYS A 51 0.07 -10.25 1.74
CA LYS A 51 -1.18 -9.71 1.21
C LYS A 51 -1.72 -8.56 2.05
N ILE A 52 -1.57 -8.64 3.38
CA ILE A 52 -2.03 -7.57 4.28
C ILE A 52 -1.09 -6.37 4.15
N LEU A 53 0.22 -6.58 4.15
CA LEU A 53 1.22 -5.52 3.96
C LEU A 53 1.03 -4.78 2.63
N LEU A 54 0.84 -5.52 1.54
CA LEU A 54 0.56 -4.95 0.22
C LEU A 54 -0.76 -4.17 0.20
N GLY A 55 -1.78 -4.68 0.89
CA GLY A 55 -3.06 -4.00 1.00
C GLY A 55 -2.99 -2.68 1.78
N ILE A 56 -2.29 -2.68 2.92
CA ILE A 56 -2.00 -1.46 3.70
C ILE A 56 -1.21 -0.47 2.86
N ASN A 57 -0.22 -0.94 2.10
CA ASN A 57 0.58 -0.09 1.25
C ASN A 57 -0.24 0.56 0.12
N ASN A 58 -1.19 -0.16 -0.49
CA ASN A 58 -2.08 0.42 -1.50
C ASN A 58 -2.98 1.51 -0.91
N ILE A 59 -3.46 1.33 0.34
CA ILE A 59 -4.20 2.37 1.06
C ILE A 59 -3.29 3.57 1.34
N ALA A 60 -2.04 3.36 1.75
CA ALA A 60 -1.07 4.43 1.96
C ALA A 60 -0.79 5.21 0.67
N PHE A 61 -0.67 4.53 -0.48
CA PHE A 61 -0.56 5.18 -1.79
C PHE A 61 -1.81 5.99 -2.15
N ALA A 62 -3.01 5.47 -1.87
CA ALA A 62 -4.24 6.23 -2.08
C ALA A 62 -4.26 7.53 -1.25
N VAL A 63 -3.85 7.45 0.02
CA VAL A 63 -3.68 8.62 0.88
C VAL A 63 -2.65 9.60 0.31
N LEU A 64 -1.52 9.09 -0.20
CA LEU A 64 -0.49 9.91 -0.82
C LEU A 64 -1.03 10.66 -2.05
N LEU A 65 -1.83 10.00 -2.91
CA LEU A 65 -2.48 10.67 -4.04
C LEU A 65 -3.48 11.74 -3.60
N ILE A 66 -4.24 11.49 -2.53
CA ILE A 66 -5.14 12.48 -1.95
C ILE A 66 -4.35 13.70 -1.44
N LEU A 67 -3.27 13.48 -0.70
CA LEU A 67 -2.41 14.54 -0.18
C LEU A 67 -1.79 15.38 -1.30
N VAL A 68 -1.30 14.73 -2.37
CA VAL A 68 -0.78 15.42 -3.56
C VAL A 68 -1.88 16.22 -4.26
N GLY A 69 -3.09 15.65 -4.37
CA GLY A 69 -4.26 16.34 -4.89
C GLY A 69 -4.59 17.61 -4.08
N ILE A 70 -4.65 17.51 -2.75
CA ILE A 70 -4.88 18.65 -1.86
C ILE A 70 -3.75 19.69 -1.98
N LEU A 71 -2.49 19.25 -2.03
CA LEU A 71 -1.33 20.13 -2.18
C LEU A 71 -1.43 21.00 -3.44
N SER A 72 -1.97 20.45 -4.53
CA SER A 72 -2.11 21.16 -5.82
C SER A 72 -3.09 22.34 -5.76
N ILE A 73 -4.10 22.26 -4.89
CA ILE A 73 -5.17 23.27 -4.75
C ILE A 73 -5.04 24.13 -3.50
N ALA A 74 -4.15 23.77 -2.57
CA ALA A 74 -3.97 24.50 -1.31
C ALA A 74 -3.45 25.93 -1.59
N PRO A 75 -4.16 26.99 -1.16
CA PRO A 75 -3.73 28.36 -1.43
C PRO A 75 -2.67 28.86 -0.45
N ASN A 76 -2.61 28.30 0.76
CA ASN A 76 -1.75 28.78 1.84
C ASN A 76 -0.35 28.12 1.79
N PRO A 77 0.75 28.90 1.72
CA PRO A 77 2.12 28.37 1.70
C PRO A 77 2.49 27.50 2.91
N THR A 78 2.03 27.86 4.11
CA THR A 78 2.28 27.07 5.32
C THR A 78 1.64 25.69 5.22
N ILE A 79 0.39 25.63 4.74
CA ILE A 79 -0.30 24.35 4.50
C ILE A 79 0.46 23.52 3.46
N LYS A 80 0.97 24.13 2.38
CA LYS A 80 1.77 23.42 1.38
C LYS A 80 3.02 22.80 1.98
N THR A 81 3.76 23.55 2.79
CA THR A 81 4.97 23.04 3.45
C THR A 81 4.62 21.87 4.38
N THR A 82 3.57 21.99 5.19
CA THR A 82 3.11 20.90 6.07
C THR A 82 2.70 19.67 5.26
N LEU A 83 1.90 19.83 4.21
CA LEU A 83 1.50 18.72 3.33
C LEU A 83 2.70 18.05 2.67
N PHE A 84 3.69 18.83 2.22
CA PHE A 84 4.91 18.32 1.61
C PHE A 84 5.69 17.41 2.58
N VAL A 85 5.84 17.84 3.84
CA VAL A 85 6.49 17.02 4.89
C VAL A 85 5.70 15.73 5.14
N ILE A 86 4.37 15.80 5.25
CA ILE A 86 3.52 14.62 5.45
C ILE A 86 3.63 13.66 4.26
N ILE A 87 3.66 14.18 3.02
CA ILE A 87 3.84 13.37 1.81
C ILE A 87 5.16 12.61 1.85
N ILE A 88 6.27 13.28 2.19
CA ILE A 88 7.59 12.63 2.30
C ILE A 88 7.57 11.52 3.33
N ILE A 89 7.04 11.78 4.53
CA ILE A 89 6.94 10.78 5.60
C ILE A 89 6.10 9.58 5.14
N THR A 90 4.93 9.84 4.53
CA THR A 90 4.03 8.81 4.02
C THR A 90 4.70 7.97 2.92
N PHE A 91 5.46 8.62 2.04
CA PHE A 91 6.22 7.96 0.98
C PHE A 91 7.30 7.02 1.55
N ILE A 92 8.04 7.49 2.55
CA ILE A 92 9.05 6.67 3.24
C ILE A 92 8.40 5.45 3.89
N VAL A 93 7.28 5.63 4.61
CA VAL A 93 6.51 4.51 5.21
C VAL A 93 6.06 3.52 4.14
N SER A 94 5.58 4.01 3.00
CA SER A 94 5.18 3.16 1.88
C SER A 94 6.35 2.32 1.34
N ILE A 95 7.54 2.91 1.17
CA ILE A 95 8.75 2.18 0.78
C ILE A 95 9.07 1.06 1.79
N PHE A 96 9.03 1.36 3.10
CA PHE A 96 9.27 0.36 4.14
C PHE A 96 8.26 -0.80 4.09
N LEU A 97 6.98 -0.50 3.82
CA LEU A 97 5.95 -1.52 3.66
C LEU A 97 6.19 -2.41 2.44
N VAL A 98 6.61 -1.83 1.31
CA VAL A 98 6.98 -2.58 0.09
C VAL A 98 8.16 -3.51 0.37
N ILE A 99 9.24 -2.98 0.96
CA ILE A 99 10.43 -3.77 1.29
C ILE A 99 10.05 -4.91 2.25
N SER A 100 9.28 -4.62 3.29
CA SER A 100 8.81 -5.63 4.25
C SER A 100 7.98 -6.72 3.56
N SER A 101 7.07 -6.33 2.66
CA SER A 101 6.27 -7.28 1.88
C SER A 101 7.13 -8.19 1.00
N ILE A 102 8.17 -7.65 0.35
CA ILE A 102 9.11 -8.43 -0.46
C ILE A 102 9.89 -9.40 0.41
N LEU A 103 10.47 -8.94 1.53
CA LEU A 103 11.27 -9.77 2.42
C LEU A 103 10.46 -10.94 2.99
N VAL A 104 9.25 -10.68 3.47
CA VAL A 104 8.34 -11.72 3.97
C VAL A 104 7.98 -12.72 2.87
N SER A 105 7.70 -12.25 1.65
CA SER A 105 7.38 -13.13 0.52
C SER A 105 8.56 -14.03 0.15
N LEU A 106 9.78 -13.49 0.17
CA LEU A 106 11.00 -14.26 -0.08
C LEU A 106 11.27 -15.29 1.02
N GLN A 107 11.05 -14.94 2.28
CA GLN A 107 11.16 -15.88 3.40
C GLN A 107 10.16 -17.03 3.28
N ALA A 108 8.91 -16.73 2.94
CA ALA A 108 7.88 -17.75 2.69
C ALA A 108 8.29 -18.71 1.58
N ALA A 109 8.79 -18.17 0.45
CA ALA A 109 9.27 -18.98 -0.66
C ALA A 109 10.46 -19.88 -0.27
N LYS A 110 11.38 -19.38 0.56
CA LYS A 110 12.50 -20.18 1.09
C LYS A 110 12.01 -21.30 2.01
N ASN A 111 11.11 -21.01 2.93
CA ASN A 111 10.56 -21.99 3.88
C ASN A 111 9.80 -23.11 3.15
N LEU A 112 9.03 -22.78 2.11
CA LEU A 112 8.33 -23.75 1.28
C LEU A 112 9.30 -24.66 0.50
N ARG A 113 10.40 -24.11 -0.03
CA ARG A 113 11.43 -24.90 -0.72
C ARG A 113 12.14 -25.85 0.24
N ALA A 114 12.50 -25.39 1.44
CA ALA A 114 13.13 -26.23 2.46
C ALA A 114 12.22 -27.39 2.88
N LYS A 115 10.92 -27.12 3.07
CA LYS A 115 9.93 -28.16 3.39
C LYS A 115 9.71 -29.19 2.28
N LYS A 116 9.87 -28.81 1.01
CA LYS A 116 9.72 -29.73 -0.13
C LYS A 116 10.89 -30.71 -0.27
N ASN A 117 12.08 -30.31 0.19
CA ASN A 117 13.30 -31.10 0.05
C ASN A 117 13.56 -32.03 1.25
N ASN A 118 12.77 -31.91 2.32
CA ASN A 118 12.74 -32.82 3.47
C ASN A 118 11.54 -33.77 3.34
#